data_AF-A0A3C0EN16-F1
#
_entry.id   AF-A0A3C0EN16-F1
#
_cell.length_a   1.000
_cell.length_b   1.000
_cell.length_c   1.000
_cell.angle_alpha   90.00
_cell.angle_beta   90.00
_cell.angle_gamma   90.00
#
_symmetry.space_group_name_H-M   'P 1'
#
loop_
_entity.id
_entity.type
_entity.pdbx_description
1 polymer ?
#
loop_
_entity_poly.entity_id
_entity_poly.type
_entity_poly.pdbx_seq_one_letter_code
_entity_poly.pdbx_strand_id
1 'polypeptide(L)'
;MNDIAPIGRPNYTAMGSTTRRGATATSPANGTQRGGDEVQFSDSARLLSKLRELPDVRQEKIDQVRQAIDDGTYDTEEKVDAILDPLMEDLS
;
A
#
# COMPACT_ATOMS: atom_id res chain seq x y z
N MET A 1 27.46 3.76 39.62
CA MET A 1 27.22 2.30 39.55
C MET A 1 25.72 2.08 39.61
N ASN A 2 25.07 1.74 38.49
CA ASN A 2 23.65 1.39 38.44
C ASN A 2 23.54 -0.12 38.17
N ASP A 3 23.29 -0.88 39.23
CA ASP A 3 23.00 -2.31 39.17
C ASP A 3 21.51 -2.50 38.86
N ILE A 4 21.20 -2.85 37.62
CA ILE A 4 19.90 -3.42 37.28
C ILE A 4 20.13 -4.92 37.10
N ALA A 5 19.82 -5.69 38.14
CA ALA A 5 19.74 -7.14 38.01
C ALA A 5 18.60 -7.51 37.04
N PRO A 6 18.80 -8.48 36.11
CA PRO A 6 17.73 -8.89 35.22
C PRO A 6 16.65 -9.65 35.99
N ILE A 7 15.38 -9.25 35.77
CA ILE A 7 14.20 -9.94 36.30
C ILE A 7 14.10 -11.30 35.60
N GLY A 8 14.53 -12.36 36.28
CA GLY A 8 14.32 -13.74 35.85
C GLY A 8 12.85 -14.13 35.97
N ARG A 9 12.20 -14.39 34.84
CA ARG A 9 10.88 -15.05 34.81
C ARG A 9 11.08 -16.54 35.11
N PRO A 10 10.33 -17.16 36.05
CA PRO A 10 10.39 -18.60 36.20
C PRO A 10 9.63 -19.26 35.04
N ASN A 11 10.37 -19.93 34.15
CA ASN A 11 9.75 -20.85 33.20
C ASN A 11 9.38 -22.14 33.95
N TYR A 12 8.09 -22.33 34.19
CA TYR A 12 7.53 -23.61 34.59
C TYR A 12 7.51 -24.54 33.36
N THR A 13 8.56 -25.33 33.20
CA THR A 13 8.58 -26.41 32.20
C THR A 13 8.08 -27.70 32.85
N ALA A 14 6.95 -28.18 32.31
CA ALA A 14 6.32 -29.44 32.66
C ALA A 14 7.28 -30.62 32.55
N MET A 15 7.18 -31.51 33.54
CA MET A 15 7.98 -32.70 33.70
C MET A 15 7.65 -33.71 32.59
N GLY A 16 8.51 -33.79 31.58
CA GLY A 16 8.50 -34.80 30.52
C GLY A 16 9.77 -35.65 30.61
N SER A 17 9.61 -36.96 30.64
CA SER A 17 10.63 -37.94 30.97
C SER A 17 11.44 -38.43 29.75
N THR A 18 12.71 -38.75 30.04
CA THR A 18 13.54 -39.81 29.43
C THR A 18 14.44 -39.50 28.21
N THR A 19 15.73 -39.79 28.45
CA THR A 19 16.78 -40.37 27.58
C THR A 19 17.76 -39.48 26.80
N ARG A 20 19.04 -39.82 26.99
CA ARG A 20 20.27 -39.19 26.47
C ARG A 20 20.53 -39.52 24.99
N ARG A 21 21.15 -38.60 24.26
CA ARG A 21 22.32 -38.89 23.40
C ARG A 21 23.03 -37.60 22.98
N GLY A 22 24.36 -37.62 23.05
CA GLY A 22 25.20 -36.50 22.63
C GLY A 22 25.20 -36.30 21.12
N ALA A 23 25.16 -35.03 20.73
CA ALA A 23 25.77 -34.49 19.52
C ALA A 23 26.05 -33.01 19.83
N THR A 24 27.30 -32.60 19.70
CA THR A 24 27.72 -31.20 19.77
C THR A 24 27.13 -30.47 18.58
N ALA A 25 25.92 -29.91 18.75
CA ALA A 25 25.40 -28.90 17.86
C ALA A 25 26.14 -27.60 18.16
N THR A 26 27.11 -27.25 17.30
CA THR A 26 27.56 -25.87 17.16
C THR A 26 26.33 -25.05 16.79
N SER A 27 25.72 -24.40 17.79
CA SER A 27 24.73 -23.35 17.53
C SER A 27 25.42 -22.31 16.64
N PRO A 28 24.88 -21.99 15.45
CA PRO A 28 25.36 -20.80 14.76
C PRO A 28 25.14 -19.65 15.73
N ALA A 29 26.21 -18.90 16.01
CA ALA A 29 26.14 -17.69 16.79
C ALA A 29 24.97 -16.88 16.25
N ASN A 30 23.98 -16.66 17.10
CA ASN A 30 22.77 -15.92 16.80
C ASN A 30 23.21 -14.48 16.55
N GLY A 31 23.63 -14.21 15.31
CA GLY A 31 24.06 -12.91 14.87
C GLY A 31 22.93 -11.98 15.18
N THR A 32 23.17 -11.02 16.06
CA THR A 32 22.19 -10.03 16.46
C THR A 32 21.74 -9.34 15.18
N GLN A 33 20.60 -9.77 14.66
CA GLN A 33 20.05 -9.26 13.42
C GLN A 33 19.75 -7.81 13.72
N ARG A 34 20.59 -6.89 13.22
CA ARG A 34 20.40 -5.46 13.40
C ARG A 34 18.97 -5.18 12.98
N GLY A 35 18.14 -4.75 13.93
CA GLY A 35 16.76 -4.37 13.64
C GLY A 35 16.79 -3.42 12.47
N GLY A 36 16.18 -3.82 11.37
CA GLY A 36 16.11 -2.99 10.17
C GLY A 36 15.36 -1.70 10.50
N ASP A 37 15.75 -0.62 9.86
CA ASP A 37 14.99 0.62 9.92
C ASP A 37 13.64 0.39 9.22
N GLU A 38 12.54 0.74 9.89
CA GLU A 38 11.19 0.59 9.34
C GLU A 38 10.64 1.96 8.96
N VAL A 39 10.34 2.14 7.68
CA VAL A 39 9.77 3.39 7.16
C VAL A 39 8.26 3.22 7.00
N GLN A 40 7.49 4.01 7.73
CA GLN A 40 6.03 4.05 7.61
C GLN A 40 5.58 5.26 6.80
N PHE A 41 4.78 5.02 5.76
CA PHE A 41 4.13 6.05 4.96
C PHE A 41 2.66 6.16 5.30
N SER A 42 2.16 7.39 5.45
CA SER A 42 0.73 7.66 5.59
C SER A 42 -0.04 7.25 4.33
N ASP A 43 -1.32 6.94 4.50
CA ASP A 43 -2.21 6.59 3.38
C ASP A 43 -2.33 7.73 2.37
N SER A 44 -2.31 8.99 2.85
CA SER A 44 -2.29 10.17 2.01
C SER A 44 -1.05 10.27 1.13
N ALA A 45 0.14 9.94 1.66
CA ALA A 45 1.38 9.92 0.90
C ALA A 45 1.36 8.84 -0.19
N ARG A 46 0.79 7.66 0.12
CA ARG A 46 0.59 6.58 -0.86
C ARG A 46 -0.35 7.00 -1.98
N LEU A 47 -1.44 7.69 -1.66
CA LEU A 47 -2.39 8.20 -2.66
C LEU A 47 -1.76 9.27 -3.56
N LEU A 48 -1.05 10.24 -2.98
CA LEU A 48 -0.36 11.28 -3.74
C LEU A 48 0.73 10.70 -4.67
N SER A 49 1.44 9.67 -4.22
CA SER A 49 2.41 8.98 -5.09
C SER A 49 1.73 8.39 -6.32
N LYS A 50 0.59 7.72 -6.14
CA LYS A 50 -0.19 7.16 -7.27
C LYS A 50 -0.72 8.23 -8.22
N LEU A 51 -1.13 9.39 -7.70
CA LEU A 51 -1.56 10.51 -8.53
C LEU A 51 -0.42 11.08 -9.38
N ARG A 52 0.82 11.06 -8.89
CA ARG A 52 2.01 11.52 -9.65
C ARG A 52 2.42 10.54 -10.75
N GLU A 53 2.00 9.28 -10.67
CA GLU A 53 2.22 8.28 -11.72
C GLU A 53 1.21 8.41 -12.85
N LEU A 54 0.12 9.16 -12.67
CA LEU A 54 -0.85 9.41 -13.73
C LEU A 54 -0.23 10.33 -14.79
N PRO A 55 -0.51 10.09 -16.08
CA PRO A 55 -0.05 10.97 -17.13
C PRO A 55 -0.73 12.34 -17.01
N ASP A 56 0.02 13.40 -17.31
CA ASP A 56 -0.49 14.78 -17.35
C ASP A 56 -1.72 14.92 -18.27
N VAL A 57 -1.75 14.11 -19.34
CA VAL A 57 -2.83 14.09 -20.32
C VAL A 57 -3.25 12.65 -20.59
N ARG A 58 -4.55 12.38 -20.49
CA ARG A 58 -5.15 11.08 -20.83
C ARG A 58 -5.33 10.94 -22.36
N GLN A 59 -4.22 10.84 -23.08
CA GLN A 59 -4.19 10.84 -24.55
C GLN A 59 -5.14 9.80 -25.16
N GLU A 60 -5.17 8.58 -24.63
CA GLU A 60 -6.06 7.51 -25.10
C GLU A 60 -7.54 7.91 -25.05
N LYS A 61 -7.99 8.57 -23.97
CA LYS A 61 -9.38 9.03 -23.86
C LYS A 61 -9.67 10.14 -24.88
N ILE A 62 -8.70 11.01 -25.13
CA ILE A 62 -8.83 12.07 -26.14
C ILE A 62 -9.00 11.46 -27.52
N ASP A 63 -8.18 10.46 -27.86
CA ASP A 63 -8.23 9.83 -29.17
C ASP A 63 -9.54 9.06 -29.38
N GLN A 64 -10.01 8.34 -28.36
CA GLN A 64 -11.34 7.69 -28.39
C GLN A 64 -12.48 8.69 -28.58
N VAL A 65 -12.44 9.82 -27.87
CA VAL A 65 -13.47 10.86 -27.99
C VAL A 65 -13.43 11.51 -29.37
N ARG A 66 -12.23 11.81 -29.90
CA ARG A 66 -12.07 12.34 -31.26
C ARG A 66 -12.67 11.40 -32.29
N GLN A 67 -12.35 10.12 -32.20
CA GLN A 67 -12.92 9.12 -33.08
C GLN A 67 -14.45 9.07 -32.97
N ALA A 68 -15.02 9.09 -31.76
CA ALA A 68 -16.46 9.09 -31.57
C ALA A 68 -17.14 10.35 -32.16
N ILE A 69 -16.45 11.50 -32.15
CA ILE A 69 -16.93 12.74 -32.78
C ILE A 69 -16.90 12.60 -34.31
N ASP A 70 -15.78 12.11 -34.87
CA ASP A 70 -15.62 11.89 -36.31
C ASP A 70 -16.66 10.87 -36.85
N ASP A 71 -16.94 9.83 -36.06
CA ASP A 71 -17.96 8.81 -36.35
C ASP A 71 -19.40 9.32 -36.12
N GLY A 72 -19.58 10.52 -35.56
CA GLY A 72 -20.88 11.11 -35.24
C GLY A 72 -21.65 10.40 -34.12
N THR A 73 -20.99 9.56 -33.32
CA THR A 73 -21.59 8.79 -32.22
C THR A 73 -21.39 9.43 -30.86
N TYR A 74 -20.69 10.57 -30.82
CA TYR A 74 -20.44 11.29 -29.57
C TYR A 74 -21.70 11.91 -28.99
N ASP A 75 -22.60 12.42 -29.85
CA ASP A 75 -23.80 13.14 -29.47
C ASP A 75 -24.95 12.16 -29.19
N THR A 76 -25.09 11.79 -27.92
CA THR A 76 -26.19 10.95 -27.44
C THR A 76 -27.21 11.81 -26.69
N GLU A 77 -28.50 11.44 -26.74
CA GLU A 77 -29.57 12.15 -26.04
C GLU A 77 -29.24 12.37 -24.55
N GLU A 78 -28.72 11.32 -23.89
CA GLU A 78 -28.30 11.38 -22.49
C GLU A 78 -27.21 12.45 -22.23
N LYS A 79 -26.24 12.60 -23.13
CA LYS A 79 -25.21 13.63 -22.98
C LYS A 79 -25.78 15.02 -23.25
N VAL A 80 -26.67 15.16 -24.23
CA VAL A 80 -27.31 16.44 -24.54
C VAL A 80 -28.14 16.94 -23.36
N ASP A 81 -28.96 16.06 -22.78
CA ASP A 81 -29.78 16.38 -21.60
C ASP A 81 -28.90 16.75 -20.41
N ALA A 82 -27.79 16.03 -20.19
CA ALA A 82 -26.85 16.31 -19.12
C ALA A 82 -26.14 17.68 -19.24
N ILE A 83 -26.05 18.24 -20.45
CA ILE A 83 -25.39 19.54 -20.69
C ILE A 83 -26.41 20.69 -20.69
N LEU A 84 -27.70 20.41 -20.86
CA LEU A 84 -28.72 21.45 -21.04
C LEU A 84 -28.87 22.36 -19.80
N ASP A 85 -28.99 21.77 -18.61
CA ASP A 85 -29.11 22.51 -17.35
C ASP A 85 -27.87 23.38 -17.03
N PRO A 86 -26.63 22.85 -17.03
CA PRO A 86 -25.45 23.68 -16.76
C PRO A 86 -25.20 24.74 -17.84
N LEU A 87 -25.61 24.49 -19.10
CA LEU A 87 -25.52 25.49 -20.16
C LEU A 87 -26.45 26.68 -19.93
N MET A 88 -27.66 26.45 -19.38
CA MET A 88 -28.60 27.52 -19.04
C MET A 88 -28.11 28.36 -17.84
N GLU A 89 -27.45 27.72 -16.87
CA GLU A 89 -26.83 28.42 -15.73
C GLU A 89 -25.67 29.33 -16.19
N ASP A 90 -24.84 28.88 -17.14
CA ASP A 90 -23.71 29.66 -17.67
C ASP A 90 -24.16 30.90 -18.49
N LEU A 91 -25.40 30.89 -19.00
CA LEU A 91 -25.98 31.98 -19.81
C LEU A 91 -26.80 32.99 -19.00
N SER A 92 -27.07 32.75 -17.71
CA SER A 92 -27.84 33.65 -16.83
C SER A 92 -26.97 34.67 -16.10
#